data_AF-A0AAD7SVV4-F1
#
_entry.id   AF-A0AAD7SVV4-F1
#
_cell.length_a   1.000
_cell.length_b   1.000
_cell.length_c   1.000
_cell.angle_alpha   90.00
_cell.angle_beta   90.00
_cell.angle_gamma   90.00
#
_symmetry.space_group_name_H-M   'P 1'
#
loop_
_entity.id
_entity.type
_entity.pdbx_description
1 polymer ?
#
loop_
_entity_poly.entity_id
_entity_poly.type
_entity_poly.pdbx_seq_one_letter_code
_entity_poly.pdbx_strand_id
1 'polypeptide(L)'
;MRDYDQETAFLGKWGRFQQIVFFLLCTSTIPNGFSAFSIIFLGESPLHHCLIPERANISDQWHKVSIPTQVVNGVTERSRCSRYKLDLISNFSALNLVPGKDVNLSHVPLEGCIDGWIYSNTTYQSTIVTEFDLVCSDEWKQPFTSSIYFLGVLCGSFFSGQLSDRFGRKPVLFMTMAVQTLFTFVQVFSPSWEVFSLLFFIVGLGQISNYVAAFVLGTEILTGSVRVLYSSLGVGVFFAIGYMILPIIAYFLRDWRKLLVAMSVPGLIYIPLWWFIPESPRWLLSQGRVEEAEAILRDAARRNGVTAPEVIFTPTEVPVIHDLI
;
A
#
# COMPACT_ATOMS: atom_id res chain seq x y z
N MET A 1 26.44 -15.14 27.53
CA MET A 1 25.16 -15.74 27.10
C MET A 1 25.47 -17.03 26.39
N ARG A 2 24.92 -18.15 26.86
CA ARG A 2 24.76 -19.32 26.00
C ARG A 2 23.98 -18.91 24.75
N ASP A 3 24.20 -19.65 23.66
CA ASP A 3 23.47 -19.44 22.43
C ASP A 3 21.98 -19.76 22.69
N TYR A 4 21.10 -18.77 22.54
CA TYR A 4 19.64 -18.94 22.70
C TYR A 4 19.12 -20.12 21.86
N ASP A 5 19.74 -20.39 20.71
CA ASP A 5 19.37 -21.51 19.84
C ASP A 5 19.68 -22.88 20.50
N GLN A 6 20.66 -22.95 21.43
CA GLN A 6 20.93 -24.15 22.24
C GLN A 6 19.93 -24.31 23.37
N GLU A 7 19.60 -23.22 24.07
CA GLU A 7 18.66 -23.24 25.20
C GLU A 7 17.23 -23.57 24.76
N THR A 8 16.86 -23.18 23.54
CA THR A 8 15.55 -23.47 22.96
C THR A 8 15.53 -24.74 22.10
N ALA A 9 16.64 -25.47 21.99
CA ALA A 9 16.74 -26.67 21.16
C ALA A 9 15.75 -27.78 21.54
N PHE A 10 15.33 -27.84 22.82
CA PHE A 10 14.35 -28.82 23.30
C PHE A 10 12.97 -28.66 22.65
N LEU A 11 12.62 -27.48 22.13
CA LEU A 11 11.33 -27.25 21.46
C LEU A 11 11.21 -27.95 20.10
N GLY A 12 12.32 -28.51 19.59
CA GLY A 12 12.40 -29.06 18.25
C GLY A 12 12.36 -27.99 17.16
N LYS A 13 12.59 -28.41 15.91
CA LYS A 13 12.64 -27.48 14.78
C LYS A 13 11.24 -27.14 14.23
N TRP A 14 10.31 -28.09 14.20
CA TRP A 14 9.03 -27.96 13.47
C TRP A 14 7.84 -28.57 14.23
N GLY A 15 7.58 -28.06 15.44
CA GLY A 15 6.39 -28.43 16.21
C GLY A 15 5.15 -27.64 15.80
N ARG A 16 4.01 -27.98 16.43
CA ARG A 16 2.72 -27.31 16.18
C ARG A 16 2.77 -25.81 16.48
N PHE A 17 3.48 -25.41 17.54
CA PHE A 17 3.67 -24.00 17.88
C PHE A 17 4.39 -23.25 16.76
N GLN A 18 5.52 -23.78 16.26
CA GLN A 18 6.29 -23.15 15.19
C GLN A 18 5.48 -23.07 13.89
N GLN A 19 4.71 -24.12 13.54
CA GLN A 19 3.84 -24.10 12.36
C GLN A 19 2.77 -23.02 12.46
N ILE A 20 2.09 -22.92 13.60
CA ILE A 20 1.05 -21.90 13.83
C ILE A 20 1.66 -20.50 13.71
N VAL A 21 2.74 -20.21 14.43
CA VAL A 21 3.39 -18.89 14.39
C VAL A 21 3.91 -18.56 13.00
N PHE A 22 4.52 -19.53 12.30
CA PHE A 22 4.99 -19.37 10.93
C PHE A 22 3.86 -18.91 10.00
N PHE A 23 2.76 -19.66 9.94
CA PHE A 23 1.67 -19.34 9.03
C PHE A 23 0.93 -18.07 9.41
N LEU A 24 0.77 -17.77 10.71
CA LEU A 24 0.11 -16.53 11.14
C LEU A 24 0.94 -15.29 10.80
N LEU A 25 2.25 -15.31 11.05
CA LEU A 25 3.13 -14.20 10.70
C LEU A 25 3.31 -14.04 9.19
N CYS A 26 3.37 -15.15 8.44
CA CYS A 26 3.32 -15.09 6.98
C CYS A 26 1.99 -14.51 6.48
N THR A 27 0.86 -14.89 7.08
CA THR A 27 -0.45 -14.36 6.68
C THR A 27 -0.56 -12.86 6.97
N SER A 28 0.06 -12.34 8.04
CA SER A 28 0.09 -10.91 8.31
C SER A 28 0.93 -10.09 7.33
N THR A 29 1.73 -10.71 6.45
CA THR A 29 2.48 -9.98 5.41
C THR A 29 1.71 -9.81 4.10
N ILE A 30 0.61 -10.54 3.89
CA ILE A 30 -0.25 -10.42 2.70
C ILE A 30 -0.70 -8.96 2.46
N PRO A 31 -1.16 -8.19 3.48
CA PRO A 31 -1.59 -6.80 3.29
C PRO A 31 -0.50 -5.87 2.82
N ASN A 32 0.74 -6.15 3.21
CA ASN A 32 1.88 -5.38 2.77
C ASN A 32 2.09 -5.51 1.26
N GLY A 33 1.80 -6.70 0.70
CA GLY A 33 1.89 -6.97 -0.74
C GLY A 33 0.91 -6.16 -1.58
N PHE A 34 -0.40 -6.24 -1.27
CA PHE A 34 -1.39 -5.49 -2.04
C PHE A 34 -1.34 -3.97 -1.78
N SER A 35 -0.99 -3.55 -0.56
CA SER A 35 -0.93 -2.12 -0.23
C SER A 35 0.21 -1.41 -0.96
N ALA A 36 1.37 -2.07 -1.09
CA ALA A 36 2.56 -1.51 -1.73
C ALA A 36 2.35 -1.13 -3.21
N PHE A 37 1.48 -1.86 -3.91
CA PHE A 37 1.24 -1.67 -5.34
C PHE A 37 -0.15 -1.12 -5.66
N SER A 38 -0.93 -0.76 -4.63
CA SER A 38 -2.29 -0.22 -4.79
C SER A 38 -2.35 1.02 -5.67
N ILE A 39 -1.32 1.87 -5.61
CA ILE A 39 -1.24 3.10 -6.41
C ILE A 39 -1.30 2.85 -7.92
N ILE A 40 -0.89 1.66 -8.40
CA ILE A 40 -0.98 1.30 -9.82
C ILE A 40 -2.44 1.28 -10.29
N PHE A 41 -3.35 0.78 -9.46
CA PHE A 41 -4.78 0.70 -9.78
C PHE A 41 -5.54 1.95 -9.36
N LEU A 42 -5.16 2.57 -8.25
CA LEU A 42 -5.79 3.80 -7.76
C LEU A 42 -5.43 5.01 -8.64
N GLY A 43 -4.21 5.02 -9.17
CA GLY A 43 -3.60 6.13 -9.91
C GLY A 43 -3.63 5.99 -11.41
N GLU A 44 -4.32 5.01 -11.99
CA GLU A 44 -4.34 4.86 -13.45
C GLU A 44 -5.01 6.08 -14.11
N SER A 45 -4.41 6.56 -15.21
CA SER A 45 -4.93 7.65 -16.03
C SER A 45 -5.66 7.08 -17.24
N PRO A 46 -7.01 7.02 -17.23
CA PRO A 46 -7.76 6.53 -18.38
C PRO A 46 -7.65 7.51 -19.55
N LEU A 47 -7.99 7.02 -20.74
CA LEU A 47 -8.09 7.87 -21.94
C LEU A 47 -9.04 9.04 -21.67
N HIS A 48 -8.58 10.25 -21.93
CA HIS A 48 -9.30 11.47 -21.64
C HIS A 48 -9.13 12.51 -22.75
N HIS A 49 -10.07 13.45 -22.80
CA HIS A 49 -10.05 14.60 -23.70
C HIS A 49 -10.76 15.80 -23.06
N CYS A 50 -10.57 16.99 -23.61
CA CYS A 50 -11.20 18.20 -23.07
C CYS A 50 -12.73 18.12 -23.13
N LEU A 51 -13.39 18.55 -22.05
CA LEU A 51 -14.83 18.79 -22.03
C LEU A 51 -15.17 19.95 -22.97
N ILE A 52 -16.24 19.79 -23.75
CA ILE A 52 -16.84 20.86 -24.56
C ILE A 52 -18.16 21.22 -23.89
N PRO A 53 -18.26 22.40 -23.27
CA PRO A 53 -19.45 22.76 -22.50
C PRO A 53 -20.62 23.04 -23.44
N GLU A 54 -21.83 22.64 -23.03
CA GLU A 54 -23.07 22.83 -23.83
C GLU A 54 -23.34 24.32 -24.16
N ARG A 55 -22.86 25.24 -23.30
CA ARG A 55 -22.94 26.70 -23.51
C ARG A 55 -22.31 27.18 -24.82
N ALA A 56 -21.40 26.41 -25.41
CA ALA A 56 -20.72 26.77 -26.64
C ALA A 56 -21.65 26.74 -27.87
N ASN A 57 -22.78 26.01 -27.78
CA ASN A 57 -23.81 25.89 -28.82
C ASN A 57 -23.23 25.71 -30.24
N ILE A 58 -22.26 24.80 -30.36
CA ILE A 58 -21.57 24.51 -31.62
C ILE A 58 -22.30 23.42 -32.40
N SER A 59 -22.21 23.46 -33.73
CA SER A 59 -22.76 22.41 -34.59
C SER A 59 -22.03 21.07 -34.40
N ASP A 60 -22.70 19.96 -34.75
CA ASP A 60 -22.14 18.61 -34.66
C ASP A 60 -20.83 18.43 -35.45
N GLN A 61 -20.66 19.18 -36.54
CA GLN A 61 -19.44 19.15 -37.33
C GLN A 61 -18.27 19.74 -36.55
N TRP A 62 -18.47 20.91 -35.93
CA TRP A 62 -17.48 21.55 -35.07
C TRP A 62 -17.21 20.74 -33.80
N HIS A 63 -18.22 20.07 -33.23
CA HIS A 63 -18.05 19.21 -32.07
C HIS A 63 -17.15 17.98 -32.35
N LYS A 64 -17.13 17.45 -33.58
CA LYS A 64 -16.29 16.29 -33.94
C LYS A 64 -14.81 16.64 -34.13
N VAL A 65 -14.50 17.88 -34.49
CA VAL A 65 -13.16 18.36 -34.86
C VAL A 65 -12.55 19.34 -33.86
N SER A 66 -13.31 19.73 -32.84
CA SER A 66 -12.92 20.66 -31.77
C SER A 66 -11.65 20.23 -31.03
N ILE A 67 -11.39 18.93 -30.97
CA ILE A 67 -10.18 18.35 -30.40
C ILE A 67 -9.26 17.93 -31.55
N PRO A 68 -8.04 18.49 -31.64
CA PRO A 68 -7.11 18.17 -32.71
C PRO A 68 -6.66 16.71 -32.63
N THR A 69 -6.44 16.09 -33.78
CA THR A 69 -5.83 14.75 -33.87
C THR A 69 -4.31 14.89 -33.97
N GLN A 70 -3.59 14.10 -33.18
CA GLN A 70 -2.14 14.02 -33.17
C GLN A 70 -1.71 12.60 -33.55
N VAL A 71 -0.61 12.49 -34.29
CA VAL A 71 -0.02 11.18 -34.62
C VAL A 71 1.00 10.85 -33.53
N VAL A 72 0.65 9.91 -32.66
CA VAL A 72 1.52 9.41 -31.60
C VAL A 72 1.89 7.97 -31.95
N ASN A 73 3.19 7.70 -32.10
CA ASN A 73 3.71 6.36 -32.46
C ASN A 73 3.08 5.74 -33.72
N GLY A 74 2.76 6.57 -34.73
CA GLY A 74 2.15 6.12 -35.99
C GLY A 74 0.65 5.86 -35.92
N VAL A 75 0.02 6.05 -34.76
CA VAL A 75 -1.44 5.97 -34.57
C VAL A 75 -2.01 7.38 -34.46
N THR A 76 -3.11 7.63 -35.17
CA THR A 76 -3.81 8.92 -35.08
C THR A 76 -4.75 8.88 -33.89
N GLU A 77 -4.43 9.63 -32.84
CA GLU A 77 -5.24 9.77 -31.62
C GLU A 77 -5.72 11.21 -31.45
N ARG A 78 -6.81 11.41 -30.71
CA ARG A 78 -7.22 12.76 -30.29
C ARG A 78 -6.24 13.29 -29.24
N SER A 79 -5.96 14.59 -29.29
CA SER A 79 -5.15 15.25 -28.26
C SER A 79 -5.84 15.12 -26.90
N ARG A 80 -5.07 14.73 -25.89
CA ARG A 80 -5.57 14.50 -24.52
C ARG A 80 -5.67 15.79 -23.70
N CYS A 81 -4.83 16.77 -24.02
CA CYS A 81 -4.59 17.94 -23.18
C CYS A 81 -4.86 19.29 -23.85
N SER A 82 -5.22 19.29 -25.14
CA SER A 82 -5.47 20.52 -25.87
C SER A 82 -6.69 20.40 -26.74
N ARG A 83 -7.39 21.52 -26.91
CA ARG A 83 -8.48 21.71 -27.86
C ARG A 83 -8.26 23.00 -28.64
N TYR A 84 -8.94 23.16 -29.76
CA TYR A 84 -8.98 24.45 -30.44
C TYR A 84 -9.72 25.48 -29.59
N LYS A 85 -9.31 26.74 -29.68
CA LYS A 85 -9.89 27.83 -28.90
C LYS A 85 -11.40 27.92 -29.10
N LEU A 86 -12.16 27.67 -28.04
CA LEU A 86 -13.61 27.47 -28.13
C LEU A 86 -14.35 28.70 -28.63
N ASP A 87 -13.93 29.90 -28.21
CA ASP A 87 -14.52 31.19 -28.63
C ASP A 87 -14.48 31.39 -30.17
N LEU A 88 -13.41 30.91 -30.81
CA LEU A 88 -13.25 31.00 -32.26
C LEU A 88 -14.13 29.98 -32.96
N ILE A 89 -14.14 28.74 -32.46
CA ILE A 89 -15.00 27.67 -32.99
C ILE A 89 -16.48 28.08 -32.89
N SER A 90 -16.92 28.63 -31.76
CA SER A 90 -18.31 29.06 -31.60
C SER A 90 -18.68 30.17 -32.58
N ASN A 91 -17.77 31.12 -32.83
CA ASN A 91 -18.00 32.17 -33.82
C ASN A 91 -18.08 31.61 -35.25
N PHE A 92 -17.15 30.72 -35.62
CA PHE A 92 -17.18 30.06 -36.94
C PHE A 92 -18.45 29.21 -37.13
N SER A 93 -18.89 28.52 -36.07
CA SER A 93 -20.14 27.75 -36.08
C SER A 93 -21.36 28.66 -36.21
N ALA A 94 -21.38 29.82 -35.54
CA ALA A 94 -22.47 30.80 -35.65
C ALA A 94 -22.55 31.43 -37.06
N LEU A 95 -21.42 31.54 -37.75
CA LEU A 95 -21.33 31.97 -39.14
C LEU A 95 -21.62 30.85 -40.16
N ASN A 96 -21.99 29.64 -39.70
CA ASN A 96 -22.22 28.45 -40.53
C ASN A 96 -21.02 28.06 -41.43
N LEU A 97 -19.79 28.36 -40.99
CA LEU A 97 -18.57 27.97 -41.71
C LEU A 97 -18.27 26.49 -41.47
N VAL A 98 -17.86 25.78 -42.52
CA VAL A 98 -17.58 24.34 -42.48
C VAL A 98 -16.10 24.11 -42.13
N PRO A 99 -15.78 23.28 -41.12
CA PRO A 99 -14.41 22.97 -40.75
C PRO A 99 -13.68 22.22 -41.88
N GLY A 100 -12.44 22.61 -42.18
CA GLY A 100 -11.60 22.00 -43.22
C GLY A 100 -11.91 22.45 -44.66
N LYS A 101 -13.05 23.12 -44.89
CA LYS A 101 -13.41 23.72 -46.19
C LYS A 101 -13.29 25.23 -46.15
N ASP A 102 -14.00 25.87 -45.23
CA ASP A 102 -14.04 27.34 -45.10
C ASP A 102 -13.02 27.83 -44.06
N VAL A 103 -12.71 26.99 -43.07
CA VAL A 103 -11.72 27.27 -42.03
C VAL A 103 -10.64 26.19 -42.03
N ASN A 104 -9.39 26.62 -42.22
CA ASN A 104 -8.24 25.72 -42.09
C ASN A 104 -7.87 25.55 -40.61
N LEU A 105 -8.12 24.35 -40.08
CA LEU A 105 -7.94 24.00 -38.67
C LEU A 105 -6.50 24.20 -38.18
N SER A 106 -5.50 24.09 -39.06
CA SER A 106 -4.08 24.29 -38.70
C SER A 106 -3.76 25.72 -38.27
N HIS A 107 -4.58 26.70 -38.65
CA HIS A 107 -4.41 28.11 -38.27
C HIS A 107 -5.20 28.49 -37.01
N VAL A 108 -6.07 27.60 -36.50
CA VAL A 108 -6.84 27.87 -35.30
C VAL A 108 -5.94 27.64 -34.09
N PRO A 109 -5.78 28.62 -33.19
CA PRO A 109 -4.93 28.48 -32.01
C PRO A 109 -5.49 27.41 -31.07
N LEU A 110 -4.57 26.72 -30.40
CA LEU A 110 -4.88 25.73 -29.37
C LEU A 110 -4.95 26.38 -27.99
N GLU A 111 -5.80 25.82 -27.13
CA GLU A 111 -5.89 26.12 -25.71
C GLU A 111 -5.92 24.83 -24.88
N GLY A 112 -5.60 24.94 -23.59
CA GLY A 112 -5.76 23.82 -22.65
C GLY A 112 -7.23 23.51 -22.35
N CYS A 113 -7.48 22.39 -21.66
CA CYS A 113 -8.83 22.00 -21.24
C CYS A 113 -9.32 22.86 -20.05
N ILE A 114 -9.74 24.11 -20.29
CA ILE A 114 -10.16 25.05 -19.24
C ILE A 114 -11.49 24.62 -18.58
N ASP A 115 -12.37 23.98 -19.35
CA ASP A 115 -13.71 23.57 -18.90
C ASP A 115 -13.72 22.18 -18.23
N GLY A 116 -12.57 21.56 -18.00
CA GLY A 116 -12.46 20.21 -17.45
C GLY A 116 -12.29 19.13 -18.50
N TRP A 117 -12.46 17.87 -18.09
CA TRP A 117 -12.13 16.67 -18.87
C TRP A 117 -13.29 15.68 -18.93
N ILE A 118 -13.31 14.89 -20.02
CA ILE A 118 -14.13 13.70 -20.15
C ILE A 118 -13.20 12.49 -20.11
N TYR A 119 -13.45 11.58 -19.17
CA TYR A 119 -12.71 10.34 -18.99
C TYR A 119 -13.45 9.14 -19.58
N SER A 120 -12.70 8.19 -20.14
CA SER A 120 -13.24 6.92 -20.64
C SER A 120 -13.50 5.95 -19.49
N ASN A 121 -14.75 5.48 -19.38
CA ASN A 121 -15.17 4.51 -18.36
C ASN A 121 -15.05 3.05 -18.82
N THR A 122 -14.26 2.77 -19.86
CA THR A 122 -14.11 1.42 -20.43
C THR A 122 -13.43 0.44 -19.47
N THR A 123 -12.41 0.93 -18.76
CA THR A 123 -11.54 0.09 -17.91
C THR A 123 -11.80 0.35 -16.42
N TYR A 124 -11.86 1.61 -16.03
CA TYR A 124 -12.09 2.05 -14.64
C TYR A 124 -13.37 2.88 -14.57
N GLN A 125 -14.07 2.82 -13.44
CA GLN A 125 -15.24 3.67 -13.18
C GLN A 125 -14.83 5.02 -12.61
N SER A 126 -13.85 5.02 -11.69
CA SER A 126 -13.24 6.22 -11.13
C SER A 126 -11.86 5.85 -10.59
N THR A 127 -10.90 6.74 -10.77
CA THR A 127 -9.55 6.71 -10.20
C THR A 127 -9.25 8.03 -9.47
N ILE A 128 -8.17 8.10 -8.70
CA ILE A 128 -7.75 9.37 -8.08
C ILE A 128 -7.43 10.44 -9.14
N VAL A 129 -7.02 10.00 -10.34
CA VAL A 129 -6.72 10.89 -11.47
C VAL A 129 -8.00 11.49 -12.04
N THR A 130 -9.08 10.70 -12.18
CA THR A 130 -10.36 11.19 -12.68
C THR A 130 -11.14 12.00 -11.65
N GLU A 131 -10.93 11.74 -10.36
CA GLU A 131 -11.62 12.46 -9.28
C GLU A 131 -11.03 13.86 -9.04
N PHE A 132 -9.71 13.98 -9.11
CA PHE A 132 -8.99 15.23 -8.82
C PHE A 132 -8.37 15.88 -10.07
N ASP A 133 -8.77 15.44 -11.26
CA ASP A 133 -8.32 15.95 -12.56
C ASP A 133 -6.78 16.05 -12.68
N LEU A 134 -6.07 14.99 -12.29
CA LEU A 134 -4.59 14.96 -12.20
C LEU A 134 -3.92 14.68 -13.56
N VAL A 135 -4.36 15.36 -14.61
CA VAL A 135 -3.88 15.17 -15.98
C VAL A 135 -3.21 16.43 -16.53
N CYS A 136 -2.44 16.28 -17.60
CA CYS A 136 -1.84 17.38 -18.35
C CYS A 136 -0.94 18.29 -17.49
N SER A 137 -1.37 19.50 -17.14
CA SER A 137 -0.59 20.40 -16.27
C SER A 137 -0.30 19.82 -14.90
N ASP A 138 -1.19 18.96 -14.41
CA ASP A 138 -1.11 18.32 -13.10
C ASP A 138 -0.68 16.85 -13.16
N GLU A 139 -0.24 16.36 -14.33
CA GLU A 139 0.22 14.98 -14.53
C GLU A 139 1.36 14.59 -13.56
N TRP A 140 2.21 15.56 -13.19
CA TRP A 140 3.31 15.34 -12.25
C TRP A 140 2.84 14.93 -10.84
N LYS A 141 1.59 15.22 -10.46
CA LYS A 141 1.05 14.87 -9.13
C LYS A 141 0.91 13.36 -8.95
N GLN A 142 0.63 12.61 -10.02
CA GLN A 142 0.50 11.16 -9.97
C GLN A 142 1.82 10.46 -9.55
N PRO A 143 2.97 10.63 -10.25
CA PRO A 143 4.23 10.02 -9.81
C PRO A 143 4.72 10.61 -8.48
N PHE A 144 4.43 11.88 -8.20
CA PHE A 144 4.76 12.49 -6.91
C PHE A 144 4.01 11.84 -5.75
N THR A 145 2.75 11.44 -5.94
CA THR A 145 1.97 10.67 -4.95
C THR A 145 2.65 9.35 -4.59
N SER A 146 3.17 8.63 -5.60
CA SER A 146 3.95 7.41 -5.39
C SER A 146 5.25 7.71 -4.62
N SER A 147 5.95 8.80 -4.94
CA SER A 147 7.15 9.23 -4.21
C SER A 147 6.84 9.55 -2.75
N ILE A 148 5.72 10.21 -2.45
CA ILE A 148 5.27 10.50 -1.08
C ILE A 148 5.04 9.21 -0.30
N TYR A 149 4.40 8.21 -0.90
CA TYR A 149 4.24 6.89 -0.27
C TYR A 149 5.59 6.26 0.09
N PHE A 150 6.54 6.25 -0.85
CA PHE A 150 7.88 5.70 -0.59
C PHE A 150 8.69 6.53 0.41
N LEU A 151 8.47 7.84 0.50
CA LEU A 151 9.03 8.66 1.57
C LEU A 151 8.47 8.23 2.93
N GLY A 152 7.18 7.91 3.00
CA GLY A 152 6.56 7.32 4.19
C GLY A 152 7.20 5.99 4.56
N VAL A 153 7.43 5.11 3.58
CA VAL A 153 8.16 3.84 3.74
C VAL A 153 9.60 4.07 4.23
N LEU A 154 10.30 5.08 3.72
CA LEU A 154 11.65 5.40 4.18
C LEU A 154 11.62 5.81 5.66
N CYS A 155 10.76 6.75 6.03
CA CYS A 155 10.61 7.20 7.41
C CYS A 155 10.19 6.06 8.35
N GLY A 156 9.22 5.24 7.94
CA GLY A 156 8.77 4.09 8.73
C GLY A 156 9.88 3.08 8.99
N SER A 157 10.76 2.82 8.01
CA SER A 157 11.90 1.92 8.23
C SER A 157 12.86 2.44 9.30
N PHE A 158 13.08 3.76 9.38
CA PHE A 158 13.96 4.38 10.36
C PHE A 158 13.38 4.33 11.79
N PHE A 159 12.10 4.66 11.94
CA PHE A 159 11.45 4.72 13.26
C PHE A 159 11.03 3.34 13.78
N SER A 160 10.64 2.41 12.91
CA SER A 160 10.10 1.12 13.32
C SER A 160 11.09 0.27 14.11
N GLY A 161 12.36 0.23 13.72
CA GLY A 161 13.40 -0.51 14.44
C GLY A 161 13.55 -0.03 15.88
N GLN A 162 13.72 1.28 16.05
CA GLN A 162 13.87 1.92 17.37
C GLN A 162 12.62 1.71 18.24
N LEU A 163 11.44 1.87 17.66
CA LEU A 163 10.18 1.66 18.38
C LEU A 163 10.03 0.20 18.80
N SER A 164 10.39 -0.72 17.91
CA SER A 164 10.27 -2.16 18.14
C SER A 164 11.26 -2.65 19.19
N ASP A 165 12.48 -2.12 19.21
CA ASP A 165 13.49 -2.45 20.22
C ASP A 165 13.08 -1.94 21.61
N ARG A 166 12.39 -0.81 21.68
CA ARG A 166 11.97 -0.19 22.95
C ARG A 166 10.66 -0.74 23.53
N PHE A 167 9.64 -0.93 22.70
CA PHE A 167 8.29 -1.28 23.15
C PHE A 167 7.91 -2.75 22.92
N GLY A 168 8.74 -3.51 22.18
CA GLY A 168 8.49 -4.90 21.83
C GLY A 168 8.05 -5.06 20.37
N ARG A 169 8.22 -6.28 19.85
CA ARG A 169 7.91 -6.57 18.44
C ARG A 169 6.41 -6.65 18.23
N LYS A 170 5.69 -7.33 19.12
CA LYS A 170 4.25 -7.56 19.01
C LYS A 170 3.44 -6.26 19.11
N PRO A 171 3.59 -5.39 20.14
CA PRO A 171 2.85 -4.13 20.20
C PRO A 171 3.05 -3.26 18.96
N VAL A 172 4.30 -3.14 18.47
CA VAL A 172 4.61 -2.33 17.28
C VAL A 172 4.00 -2.92 16.02
N LEU A 173 4.02 -4.24 15.85
CA LEU A 173 3.37 -4.93 14.73
C LEU A 173 1.88 -4.56 14.65
N PHE A 174 1.13 -4.75 15.74
CA PHE A 174 -0.31 -4.50 15.72
C PHE A 174 -0.68 -3.01 15.70
N MET A 175 0.11 -2.16 16.37
CA MET A 175 -0.08 -0.70 16.31
C MET A 175 0.08 -0.19 14.88
N THR A 176 1.14 -0.60 14.19
CA THR A 176 1.43 -0.13 12.83
C THR A 176 0.46 -0.73 11.81
N MET A 177 0.00 -1.97 12.02
CA MET A 177 -1.08 -2.57 11.23
C MET A 177 -2.42 -1.83 11.44
N ALA A 178 -2.73 -1.40 12.67
CA ALA A 178 -3.92 -0.61 12.96
C ALA A 178 -3.83 0.78 12.30
N VAL A 179 -2.68 1.44 12.37
CA VAL A 179 -2.42 2.71 11.66
C VAL A 179 -2.60 2.51 10.15
N GLN A 180 -1.94 1.52 9.55
CA GLN A 180 -2.08 1.23 8.12
C GLN A 180 -3.55 1.04 7.72
N THR A 181 -4.29 0.22 8.47
CA THR A 181 -5.70 -0.09 8.19
C THR A 181 -6.59 1.14 8.32
N LEU A 182 -6.47 1.87 9.44
CA LEU A 182 -7.28 3.04 9.74
C LEU A 182 -7.05 4.13 8.69
N PHE A 183 -5.79 4.45 8.40
CA PHE A 183 -5.46 5.51 7.44
C PHE A 183 -5.75 5.09 5.99
N THR A 184 -5.76 3.79 5.66
CA THR A 184 -6.27 3.29 4.37
C THR A 184 -7.78 3.50 4.26
N PHE A 185 -8.52 3.26 5.34
CA PHE A 185 -9.96 3.52 5.37
C PHE A 185 -10.28 5.02 5.32
N VAL A 186 -9.54 5.85 6.04
CA VAL A 186 -9.73 7.32 6.02
C VAL A 186 -9.44 7.90 4.64
N GLN A 187 -8.51 7.34 3.85
CA GLN A 187 -8.27 7.76 2.47
C GLN A 187 -9.50 7.64 1.56
N VAL A 188 -10.44 6.75 1.88
CA VAL A 188 -11.71 6.61 1.14
C VAL A 188 -12.51 7.91 1.16
N PHE A 189 -12.32 8.76 2.17
CA PHE A 189 -13.04 10.02 2.36
C PHE A 189 -12.20 11.25 2.03
N SER A 190 -11.05 11.09 1.35
CA SER A 190 -10.23 12.24 0.97
C SER A 190 -11.02 13.18 0.05
N PRO A 191 -11.12 14.49 0.41
CA PRO A 191 -11.80 15.48 -0.41
C PRO A 191 -10.88 16.12 -1.46
N SER A 192 -9.55 15.97 -1.29
CA SER A 192 -8.56 16.54 -2.19
C SER A 192 -7.32 15.65 -2.31
N TRP A 193 -6.52 15.92 -3.34
CA TRP A 193 -5.27 15.21 -3.63
C TRP A 193 -4.22 15.37 -2.52
N GLU A 194 -4.14 16.54 -1.87
CA GLU A 194 -3.18 16.82 -0.79
C GLU A 194 -3.49 15.97 0.44
N VAL A 195 -4.77 15.89 0.81
CA VAL A 195 -5.23 15.06 1.93
C VAL A 195 -5.00 13.58 1.62
N PHE A 196 -5.32 13.15 0.40
CA PHE A 196 -5.03 11.79 -0.04
C PHE A 196 -3.54 11.45 0.09
N SER A 197 -2.66 12.31 -0.43
CA SER A 197 -1.21 12.11 -0.42
C SER A 197 -0.63 12.07 1.00
N LEU A 198 -1.10 12.95 1.90
CA LEU A 198 -0.67 12.95 3.30
C LEU A 198 -1.08 11.66 4.02
N LEU A 199 -2.32 11.20 3.82
CA LEU A 199 -2.77 9.94 4.41
C LEU A 199 -2.00 8.75 3.82
N PHE A 200 -1.67 8.82 2.52
CA PHE A 200 -0.92 7.78 1.83
C PHE A 200 0.53 7.68 2.32
N PHE A 201 1.16 8.81 2.69
CA PHE A 201 2.43 8.84 3.43
C PHE A 201 2.35 8.06 4.75
N ILE A 202 1.29 8.29 5.54
CA ILE A 202 1.09 7.61 6.83
C ILE A 202 0.87 6.10 6.63
N VAL A 203 0.14 5.72 5.57
CA VAL A 203 -0.02 4.31 5.21
C VAL A 203 1.31 3.68 4.82
N GLY A 204 2.16 4.36 4.05
CA GLY A 204 3.51 3.89 3.73
C GLY A 204 4.38 3.69 4.97
N LEU A 205 4.30 4.61 5.93
CA LEU A 205 4.97 4.51 7.23
C LEU A 205 4.50 3.27 8.00
N GLY A 206 3.19 3.05 8.10
CA GLY A 206 2.61 1.88 8.78
C GLY A 206 2.98 0.56 8.09
N GLN A 207 2.94 0.53 6.75
CA GLN A 207 3.15 -0.66 5.93
C GLN A 207 4.54 -1.27 6.16
N ILE A 208 5.61 -0.47 6.04
CA ILE A 208 6.97 -0.98 6.23
C ILE A 208 7.24 -1.37 7.68
N SER A 209 6.68 -0.60 8.62
CA SER A 209 6.89 -0.82 10.05
C SER A 209 6.26 -2.15 10.48
N ASN A 210 5.06 -2.44 9.98
CA ASN A 210 4.37 -3.71 10.13
C ASN A 210 5.19 -4.86 9.52
N TYR A 211 5.66 -4.69 8.28
CA TYR A 211 6.47 -5.71 7.59
C TYR A 211 7.77 -6.06 8.34
N VAL A 212 8.52 -5.04 8.77
CA VAL A 212 9.79 -5.22 9.50
C VAL A 212 9.54 -5.85 10.88
N ALA A 213 8.52 -5.40 11.62
CA ALA A 213 8.17 -5.97 12.91
C ALA A 213 7.78 -7.45 12.81
N ALA A 214 6.98 -7.83 11.80
CA ALA A 214 6.60 -9.21 11.54
C ALA A 214 7.81 -10.09 11.17
N PHE A 215 8.70 -9.55 10.32
CA PHE A 215 9.92 -10.22 9.92
C PHE A 215 10.81 -10.52 11.13
N VAL A 216 11.12 -9.49 11.93
CA VAL A 216 11.98 -9.63 13.11
C VAL A 216 11.36 -10.57 14.14
N LEU A 217 10.08 -10.40 14.48
CA LEU A 217 9.36 -11.27 15.42
C LEU A 217 9.44 -12.75 15.01
N GLY A 218 9.22 -13.04 13.72
CA GLY A 218 9.34 -14.41 13.22
C GLY A 218 10.77 -14.94 13.31
N THR A 219 11.79 -14.13 13.03
CA THR A 219 13.19 -14.55 13.14
C THR A 219 13.69 -14.71 14.58
N GLU A 220 13.05 -14.06 15.55
CA GLU A 220 13.38 -14.16 16.97
C GLU A 220 12.66 -15.35 17.65
N ILE A 221 11.45 -15.70 17.19
CA ILE A 221 10.70 -16.87 17.70
C ILE A 221 11.17 -18.17 17.04
N LEU A 222 11.37 -18.17 15.72
CA LEU A 222 11.75 -19.35 14.96
C LEU A 222 13.26 -19.55 15.02
N THR A 223 13.70 -20.80 15.15
CA THR A 223 15.13 -21.15 15.25
C THR A 223 15.58 -22.08 14.12
N GLY A 224 16.90 -22.17 13.92
CA GLY A 224 17.52 -23.10 12.97
C GLY A 224 17.04 -22.94 11.51
N SER A 225 16.77 -24.07 10.85
CA SER A 225 16.38 -24.13 9.42
C SER A 225 15.02 -23.47 9.14
N VAL A 226 14.14 -23.43 10.14
CA VAL A 226 12.79 -22.87 10.00
C VAL A 226 12.82 -21.35 9.99
N ARG A 227 13.72 -20.75 10.78
CA ARG A 227 14.03 -19.33 10.68
C ARG A 227 14.44 -18.93 9.27
N VAL A 228 15.34 -19.73 8.67
CA VAL A 228 15.83 -19.49 7.30
C VAL A 228 14.70 -19.64 6.28
N LEU A 229 13.89 -20.69 6.39
CA LEU A 229 12.72 -20.89 5.52
C LEU A 229 11.73 -19.71 5.62
N TYR A 230 11.46 -19.23 6.83
CA TYR A 230 10.58 -18.10 7.07
C TYR A 230 11.11 -16.81 6.44
N SER A 231 12.38 -16.48 6.71
CA SER A 231 12.98 -15.22 6.25
C SER A 231 13.25 -15.19 4.75
N SER A 232 13.64 -16.32 4.16
CA SER A 232 13.99 -16.39 2.72
C SER A 232 12.79 -16.65 1.81
N LEU A 233 11.86 -17.51 2.22
CA LEU A 233 10.76 -17.96 1.36
C LEU A 233 9.40 -17.53 1.92
N GLY A 234 9.13 -17.80 3.20
CA GLY A 234 7.81 -17.62 3.80
C GLY A 234 7.27 -16.19 3.64
N VAL A 235 8.03 -15.20 4.11
CA VAL A 235 7.62 -13.80 4.04
C VAL A 235 7.44 -13.32 2.59
N GLY A 236 8.36 -13.68 1.70
CA GLY A 236 8.33 -13.27 0.29
C GLY A 236 7.18 -13.89 -0.50
N VAL A 237 6.88 -15.18 -0.29
CA VAL A 237 5.76 -15.87 -0.96
C VAL A 237 4.42 -15.26 -0.54
N PHE A 238 4.22 -15.01 0.75
CA PHE A 238 2.95 -14.43 1.22
C PHE A 238 2.79 -12.96 0.81
N PHE A 239 3.88 -12.20 0.76
CA PHE A 239 3.87 -10.88 0.14
C PHE A 239 3.48 -10.96 -1.35
N ALA A 240 4.03 -11.90 -2.10
CA ALA A 240 3.70 -12.12 -3.51
C ALA A 240 2.23 -12.57 -3.70
N ILE A 241 1.70 -13.41 -2.81
CA ILE A 241 0.28 -13.77 -2.79
C ILE A 241 -0.58 -12.51 -2.63
N GLY A 242 -0.23 -11.63 -1.68
CA GLY A 242 -0.91 -10.34 -1.53
C GLY A 242 -0.88 -9.51 -2.80
N TYR A 243 0.29 -9.37 -3.42
CA TYR A 243 0.46 -8.70 -4.70
C TYR A 243 -0.42 -9.30 -5.81
N MET A 244 -0.52 -10.63 -5.91
CA MET A 244 -1.34 -11.32 -6.92
C MET A 244 -2.84 -11.20 -6.66
N ILE A 245 -3.27 -11.04 -5.40
CA ILE A 245 -4.67 -10.84 -5.04
C ILE A 245 -5.16 -9.45 -5.48
N LEU A 246 -4.30 -8.43 -5.43
CA LEU A 246 -4.65 -7.04 -5.78
C LEU A 246 -5.31 -6.87 -7.16
N PRO A 247 -4.73 -7.35 -8.28
CA PRO A 247 -5.36 -7.21 -9.61
C PRO A 247 -6.69 -7.96 -9.70
N ILE A 248 -6.85 -9.08 -8.98
CA ILE A 248 -8.11 -9.83 -8.94
C ILE A 248 -9.19 -8.96 -8.30
N ILE A 249 -8.90 -8.34 -7.16
CA ILE A 249 -9.83 -7.42 -6.49
C ILE A 249 -10.12 -6.21 -7.38
N ALA A 250 -9.10 -5.59 -7.98
CA ALA A 250 -9.25 -4.42 -8.85
C ALA A 250 -10.07 -4.71 -10.13
N TYR A 251 -10.03 -5.95 -10.65
CA TYR A 251 -10.85 -6.36 -11.78
C TYR A 251 -12.36 -6.30 -11.47
N PHE A 252 -12.75 -6.71 -10.26
CA PHE A 252 -14.13 -6.65 -9.79
C PHE A 252 -14.52 -5.26 -9.25
N LEU A 253 -13.59 -4.57 -8.59
CA LEU A 253 -13.78 -3.25 -7.98
C LEU A 253 -13.04 -2.18 -8.77
N ARG A 254 -13.70 -1.67 -9.81
CA ARG A 254 -13.16 -0.65 -10.74
C ARG A 254 -13.26 0.79 -10.24
N ASP A 255 -13.66 0.96 -8.99
CA ASP A 255 -13.85 2.23 -8.30
C ASP A 255 -12.82 2.30 -7.17
N TRP A 256 -11.98 3.34 -7.20
CA TRP A 256 -10.86 3.48 -6.27
C TRP A 256 -11.29 3.55 -4.80
N ARG A 257 -12.46 4.15 -4.49
CA ARG A 257 -12.98 4.23 -3.12
C ARG A 257 -13.39 2.85 -2.64
N LYS A 258 -14.08 2.06 -3.49
CA LYS A 258 -14.45 0.67 -3.17
C LYS A 258 -13.22 -0.24 -3.04
N LEU A 259 -12.21 -0.04 -3.87
CA LEU A 259 -10.96 -0.78 -3.80
C LEU A 259 -10.24 -0.52 -2.46
N LEU A 260 -10.15 0.73 -2.02
CA LEU A 260 -9.59 1.09 -0.71
C LEU A 260 -10.39 0.48 0.46
N VAL A 261 -11.72 0.50 0.40
CA VAL A 261 -12.56 -0.17 1.41
C VAL A 261 -12.24 -1.66 1.45
N ALA A 262 -12.19 -2.34 0.31
CA ALA A 262 -11.85 -3.76 0.25
C ALA A 262 -10.45 -4.06 0.80
N MET A 263 -9.48 -3.17 0.56
CA MET A 263 -8.12 -3.27 1.11
C MET A 263 -8.06 -3.04 2.62
N SER A 264 -8.99 -2.26 3.20
CA SER A 264 -9.06 -2.02 4.64
C SER A 264 -9.67 -3.20 5.43
N VAL A 265 -10.51 -4.01 4.80
CA VAL A 265 -11.21 -5.14 5.44
C VAL A 265 -10.25 -6.18 6.05
N PRO A 266 -9.17 -6.61 5.37
CA PRO A 266 -8.20 -7.53 5.95
C PRO A 266 -7.64 -7.07 7.30
N GLY A 267 -7.45 -5.76 7.50
CA GLY A 267 -6.98 -5.21 8.78
C GLY A 267 -7.84 -5.60 9.99
N LEU A 268 -9.15 -5.74 9.80
CA LEU A 268 -10.09 -6.19 10.84
C LEU A 268 -9.98 -7.69 11.10
N ILE A 269 -9.71 -8.48 10.06
CA ILE A 269 -9.56 -9.95 10.13
C ILE A 269 -8.32 -10.32 10.96
N TYR A 270 -7.36 -9.41 11.11
CA TYR A 270 -6.12 -9.67 11.85
C TYR A 270 -6.16 -9.29 13.32
N ILE A 271 -7.23 -8.67 13.83
CA ILE A 271 -7.40 -8.40 15.27
C ILE A 271 -7.25 -9.69 16.10
N PRO A 272 -7.85 -10.84 15.71
CA PRO A 272 -7.67 -12.09 16.41
C PRO A 272 -6.23 -12.59 16.51
N LEU A 273 -5.34 -12.20 15.58
CA LEU A 273 -3.94 -12.62 15.60
C LEU A 273 -3.22 -12.17 16.88
N TRP A 274 -3.70 -11.11 17.54
CA TRP A 274 -3.11 -10.62 18.79
C TRP A 274 -3.05 -11.70 19.87
N TRP A 275 -4.06 -12.57 19.96
CA TRP A 275 -4.12 -13.61 20.99
C TRP A 275 -3.30 -14.86 20.64
N PHE A 276 -2.98 -15.06 19.36
CA PHE A 276 -2.25 -16.24 18.90
C PHE A 276 -0.75 -16.01 18.75
N ILE A 277 -0.34 -14.79 18.41
CA ILE A 277 1.06 -14.42 18.21
C ILE A 277 1.66 -14.02 19.56
N PRO A 278 2.65 -14.75 20.09
CA PRO A 278 3.35 -14.36 21.31
C PRO A 278 4.34 -13.23 21.03
N GLU A 279 4.81 -12.58 22.09
CA GLU A 279 5.95 -11.66 22.00
C GLU A 279 7.25 -12.46 21.82
N SER A 280 8.29 -11.80 21.31
CA SER A 280 9.62 -12.38 21.17
C SER A 280 10.23 -12.75 22.53
N PRO A 281 10.54 -14.04 22.79
CA PRO A 281 11.22 -14.42 24.03
C PRO A 281 12.63 -13.82 24.11
N ARG A 282 13.31 -13.64 22.97
CA ARG A 282 14.62 -12.97 22.91
C ARG A 282 14.56 -11.52 23.37
N TRP A 283 13.55 -10.78 22.92
CA TRP A 283 13.34 -9.41 23.35
C TRP A 283 12.97 -9.35 24.83
N LEU A 284 12.11 -10.25 25.32
CA LEU A 284 11.77 -10.31 26.75
C LEU A 284 13.01 -10.57 27.63
N LEU A 285 13.91 -11.45 27.21
CA LEU A 285 15.18 -11.69 27.90
C LEU A 285 16.09 -10.46 27.89
N SER A 286 16.18 -9.75 26.76
CA SER A 286 16.99 -8.53 26.69
C SER A 286 16.45 -7.39 27.56
N GLN A 287 15.14 -7.41 27.87
CA GLN A 287 14.49 -6.51 28.81
C GLN A 287 14.47 -7.02 30.26
N GLY A 288 15.12 -8.15 30.56
CA GLY A 288 15.13 -8.74 31.91
C GLY A 288 13.81 -9.40 32.34
N ARG A 289 12.83 -9.52 31.45
CA ARG A 289 11.50 -10.12 31.71
C ARG A 289 11.54 -11.65 31.52
N VAL A 290 12.34 -12.32 32.35
CA VAL A 290 12.63 -13.75 32.22
C VAL A 290 11.39 -14.62 32.42
N GLU A 291 10.55 -14.29 33.42
CA GLU A 291 9.36 -15.08 33.74
C GLU A 291 8.38 -15.16 32.56
N GLU A 292 8.20 -14.06 31.83
CA GLU A 292 7.35 -14.02 30.65
C GLU A 292 7.96 -14.79 29.47
N ALA A 293 9.27 -14.69 29.27
CA ALA A 293 9.98 -15.46 28.25
C ALA A 293 9.84 -16.97 28.52
N GLU A 294 10.03 -17.40 29.78
CA GLU A 294 9.83 -18.79 30.18
C GLU A 294 8.38 -19.25 30.01
N ALA A 295 7.39 -18.41 30.35
CA ALA A 295 5.99 -18.74 30.17
C ALA A 295 5.65 -19.04 28.70
N ILE A 296 6.18 -18.24 27.76
CA ILE A 296 6.00 -18.46 26.32
C ILE A 296 6.67 -19.76 25.88
N LEU A 297 7.90 -20.03 26.31
CA LEU A 297 8.62 -21.26 25.95
C LEU A 297 7.98 -22.52 26.55
N ARG A 298 7.45 -22.45 27.78
CA ARG A 298 6.69 -23.54 28.40
C ARG A 298 5.37 -23.80 27.69
N ASP A 299 4.66 -22.76 27.25
CA ASP A 299 3.46 -22.93 26.41
C ASP A 299 3.80 -23.54 25.04
N ALA A 300 4.90 -23.09 24.42
CA ALA A 300 5.41 -23.68 23.19
C ALA A 300 5.74 -25.18 23.37
N ALA A 301 6.39 -25.55 24.47
CA ALA A 301 6.71 -26.93 24.82
C ALA A 301 5.44 -27.77 25.00
N ARG A 302 4.44 -27.24 25.71
CA ARG A 302 3.14 -27.87 25.91
C ARG A 302 2.42 -28.13 24.58
N ARG A 303 2.39 -27.14 23.68
CA ARG A 303 1.77 -27.28 22.34
C ARG A 303 2.52 -28.26 21.43
N ASN A 304 3.83 -28.38 21.61
CA ASN A 304 4.67 -29.32 20.89
C ASN A 304 4.68 -30.74 21.50
N GLY A 305 4.10 -30.92 22.70
CA GLY A 305 4.11 -32.19 23.40
C GLY A 305 5.50 -32.58 23.94
N VAL A 306 6.36 -31.60 24.21
CA VAL A 306 7.72 -31.81 24.74
C VAL A 306 7.82 -31.33 26.18
N THR A 307 8.57 -32.06 27.01
CA THR A 307 8.86 -31.67 28.40
C THR A 307 9.90 -30.55 28.43
N ALA A 308 9.52 -29.39 28.96
CA ALA A 308 10.45 -28.29 29.21
C ALA A 308 11.33 -28.59 30.45
N PRO A 309 12.61 -28.21 30.45
CA PRO A 309 13.47 -28.30 31.64
C PRO A 309 12.93 -27.41 32.78
N GLU A 310 13.27 -27.76 34.03
CA GLU A 310 12.79 -27.03 35.22
C GLU A 310 13.28 -25.57 35.25
N VAL A 311 14.53 -25.35 34.83
CA VAL A 311 15.15 -24.03 34.65
C VAL A 311 15.51 -23.91 33.17
N ILE A 312 14.95 -22.92 32.47
CA ILE A 312 15.24 -22.69 31.05
C ILE A 312 16.40 -21.72 30.91
N PHE A 313 16.40 -20.64 31.69
CA PHE A 313 17.46 -19.62 31.70
C PHE A 313 18.09 -19.51 33.09
N THR A 314 19.42 -19.45 33.19
CA THR A 314 20.08 -19.27 34.49
C THR A 314 20.25 -17.78 34.83
N PRO A 315 20.19 -17.37 36.12
CA PRO A 315 20.24 -15.96 36.52
C PRO A 315 21.50 -15.20 36.07
N THR A 316 22.61 -15.90 35.83
CA THR A 316 23.88 -15.36 35.31
C THR A 316 23.82 -14.94 33.83
N GLU A 317 22.74 -15.26 33.12
CA GLU A 317 22.58 -15.00 31.67
C GLU A 317 21.70 -13.79 31.36
N VAL A 318 21.06 -13.20 32.38
CA VAL A 318 20.22 -12.00 32.25
C VAL A 318 21.11 -10.77 32.30
N PRO A 319 21.09 -9.88 31.29
CA PRO A 319 21.79 -8.62 31.39
C PRO A 319 21.19 -7.83 32.57
N VAL A 320 22.02 -7.54 33.58
CA VAL A 320 21.67 -6.61 34.66
C VAL A 320 21.51 -5.24 34.01
N ILE A 321 20.28 -4.84 33.72
CA ILE A 321 19.97 -3.48 33.26
C ILE A 321 20.16 -2.59 34.49
N HIS A 322 21.33 -1.96 34.61
CA HIS A 322 21.47 -0.84 35.51
C HIS A 322 20.61 0.30 34.96
N ASP A 323 19.64 0.73 35.76
CA ASP A 323 18.82 1.91 35.55
C ASP A 323 19.69 3.11 35.14
N LEU A 324 19.67 3.46 33.85
CA LEU A 324 20.10 4.78 33.40
C LEU A 324 18.85 5.67 33.43
N ILE A 325 18.77 6.38 34.55
CA ILE A 325 17.89 7.51 34.89
C ILE A 325 17.76 8.49 33.72
#